data_AF-A0A6A5AZ44-F1
#
_entry.id   AF-A0A6A5AZ44-F1
#
_cell.length_a   1.000
_cell.length_b   1.000
_cell.length_c   1.000
_cell.angle_alpha   90.00
_cell.angle_beta   90.00
_cell.angle_gamma   90.00
#
_symmetry.space_group_name_H-M   'P 1'
#
loop_
_entity.id
_entity.type
_entity.pdbx_description
1 polymer ?
#
loop_
_entity_poly.entity_id
_entity_poly.type
_entity_poly.pdbx_seq_one_letter_code
_entity_poly.pdbx_strand_id
1 'polypeptide(L)'
;MLTFVQREYYDIHGQDDDLEGSTHRFLHALTQRTAALVAKWQSVGFCHGVLNTDNMSIVGDTLDYGPFGFMEYFDAGHICNTSDNSGRYAYDNQPEICKWNCHMLVNQWTLLFNDTVLADLHALVDATFDAAYQSEFTTLVERKLGLPRHDPDTNAALVASFWATLTDTHADFTCVFRALSGVSAVDGASADGVLQTLVGVSHSLAQAQVAAQPPVPMSPDDTASTKRQMHAYKTLDTLTKQVADYEAFVASDLTPQGFKQTQENRWQLWLDQYQQHLAKYGTDADADVARRQAMNATNPKFILRNHVAQKAINAASAGDLATVSHILHLLTHPFDDANECDAAIYSQPSDPNAPPLLVSCSS
;
A
#
# COMPACT_ATOMS: atom_id res chain seq x y z
N MET A 1 4.00 22.51 -25.42
CA MET A 1 3.58 21.33 -24.64
C MET A 1 2.83 21.74 -23.38
N LEU A 2 3.44 22.49 -22.45
CA LEU A 2 2.79 22.94 -21.21
C LEU A 2 1.41 23.57 -21.43
N THR A 3 1.30 24.58 -22.30
CA THR A 3 0.03 25.24 -22.64
C THR A 3 -1.01 24.32 -23.25
N PHE A 4 -0.59 23.31 -24.02
CA PHE A 4 -1.50 22.30 -24.55
C PHE A 4 -2.05 21.43 -23.42
N VAL A 5 -1.19 20.94 -22.52
CA VAL A 5 -1.61 20.09 -21.39
C VAL A 5 -2.55 20.84 -20.45
N GLN A 6 -2.22 22.08 -20.12
CA GLN A 6 -3.03 22.98 -19.29
C GLN A 6 -4.46 23.12 -19.85
N ARG A 7 -4.57 23.32 -21.16
CA ARG A 7 -5.85 23.50 -21.83
C ARG A 7 -6.65 22.20 -21.91
N GLU A 8 -6.04 21.13 -22.42
CA GLU A 8 -6.79 19.91 -22.78
C GLU A 8 -7.10 19.01 -21.58
N TYR A 9 -6.28 19.00 -20.53
CA TYR A 9 -6.40 18.06 -19.42
C TYR A 9 -6.73 18.71 -18.06
N TYR A 10 -6.61 20.04 -17.99
CA TYR A 10 -6.79 20.81 -16.77
C TYR A 10 -7.77 21.97 -16.90
N ASP A 11 -8.34 22.19 -18.09
CA ASP A 11 -9.33 23.26 -18.34
C ASP A 11 -8.80 24.67 -17.96
N ILE A 12 -7.48 24.86 -18.03
CA ILE A 12 -6.83 26.14 -17.72
C ILE A 12 -6.67 26.91 -19.03
N HIS A 13 -7.56 27.88 -19.24
CA HIS A 13 -7.54 28.76 -20.40
C HIS A 13 -6.83 30.08 -20.11
N GLY A 14 -6.00 30.54 -21.05
CA GLY A 14 -5.22 31.78 -20.93
C GLY A 14 -6.00 33.07 -21.19
N GLN A 15 -7.29 33.15 -20.84
CA GLN A 15 -8.08 34.36 -21.08
C GLN A 15 -7.91 35.41 -19.97
N ASP A 16 -7.50 35.02 -18.75
CA ASP A 16 -7.22 35.94 -17.63
C ASP A 16 -5.88 35.66 -16.88
N ASP A 17 -5.22 34.53 -17.18
CA ASP A 17 -3.86 34.03 -16.88
C ASP A 17 -2.63 34.63 -17.58
N ASP A 18 -1.62 35.18 -16.87
CA ASP A 18 -0.24 35.09 -17.38
C ASP A 18 0.32 33.65 -17.30
N LEU A 19 1.48 33.41 -17.92
CA LEU A 19 2.08 32.06 -17.96
C LEU A 19 2.43 31.54 -16.56
N GLU A 20 2.78 32.44 -15.65
CA GLU A 20 3.15 32.11 -14.27
C GLU A 20 1.92 31.63 -13.49
N GLY A 21 0.84 32.41 -13.46
CA GLY A 21 -0.40 32.07 -12.76
C GLY A 21 -1.05 30.80 -13.28
N SER A 22 -1.09 30.62 -14.60
CA SER A 22 -1.59 29.38 -15.22
C SER A 22 -0.73 28.16 -14.86
N THR A 23 0.59 28.34 -14.73
CA THR A 23 1.51 27.27 -14.31
C THR A 23 1.34 26.91 -12.84
N HIS A 24 1.14 27.88 -11.94
CA HIS A 24 0.85 27.61 -10.53
C HIS A 24 -0.41 26.77 -10.35
N ARG A 25 -1.51 27.12 -11.03
CA ARG A 25 -2.76 26.34 -10.96
C ARG A 25 -2.60 24.94 -11.53
N PHE A 26 -1.90 24.83 -12.65
CA PHE A 26 -1.61 23.54 -13.27
C PHE A 26 -0.80 22.65 -12.34
N LEU A 27 0.31 23.16 -11.79
CA LEU A 27 1.18 22.42 -10.88
C LEU A 27 0.42 22.00 -9.63
N HIS A 28 -0.36 22.91 -9.02
CA HIS A 28 -1.21 22.58 -7.87
C HIS A 28 -2.16 21.42 -8.19
N ALA A 29 -2.92 21.50 -9.29
CA ALA A 29 -3.85 20.46 -9.68
C ALA A 29 -3.15 19.12 -10.00
N LEU A 30 -2.01 19.16 -10.69
CA LEU A 30 -1.20 17.97 -10.97
C LEU A 30 -0.71 17.33 -9.67
N THR A 31 -0.12 18.12 -8.77
CA THR A 31 0.38 17.64 -7.48
C THR A 31 -0.72 17.01 -6.65
N GLN A 32 -1.93 17.61 -6.61
CA GLN A 32 -3.09 17.01 -5.93
C GLN A 32 -3.48 15.66 -6.53
N ARG A 33 -3.53 15.55 -7.87
CA ARG A 33 -3.86 14.28 -8.54
C ARG A 33 -2.82 13.20 -8.26
N THR A 34 -1.53 13.54 -8.32
CA THR A 34 -0.44 12.60 -8.01
C THR A 34 -0.47 12.16 -6.54
N ALA A 35 -0.66 13.09 -5.61
CA ALA A 35 -0.77 12.79 -4.18
C ALA A 35 -1.97 11.87 -3.87
N ALA A 36 -3.13 12.14 -4.49
CA ALA A 36 -4.31 11.30 -4.34
C ALA A 36 -4.14 9.91 -4.98
N LEU A 37 -3.43 9.82 -6.10
CA LEU A 37 -3.12 8.55 -6.76
C LEU A 37 -2.28 7.65 -5.84
N VAL A 38 -1.16 8.17 -5.33
CA VAL A 38 -0.28 7.36 -4.46
C VAL A 38 -0.96 7.07 -3.11
N ALA A 39 -1.79 7.96 -2.57
CA ALA A 39 -2.62 7.66 -1.40
C ALA A 39 -3.53 6.45 -1.63
N LYS A 40 -4.12 6.33 -2.82
CA LYS A 40 -4.90 5.14 -3.21
C LYS A 40 -4.02 3.90 -3.29
N TRP A 41 -2.84 3.97 -3.90
CA TRP A 41 -1.89 2.86 -3.93
C TRP A 41 -1.53 2.37 -2.53
N GLN A 42 -1.16 3.29 -1.63
CA GLN A 42 -0.91 2.95 -0.23
C GLN A 42 -2.14 2.30 0.43
N SER A 43 -3.34 2.83 0.20
CA SER A 43 -4.55 2.29 0.85
C SER A 43 -4.93 0.85 0.44
N VAL A 44 -4.43 0.36 -0.69
CA VAL A 44 -4.71 -1.00 -1.20
C VAL A 44 -3.46 -1.89 -1.27
N GLY A 45 -2.31 -1.43 -0.77
CA GLY A 45 -1.07 -2.20 -0.79
C GLY A 45 -0.47 -2.35 -2.19
N PHE A 46 -0.76 -1.44 -3.13
CA PHE A 46 -0.20 -1.51 -4.47
C PHE A 46 1.22 -0.96 -4.50
N CYS A 47 2.14 -1.72 -5.07
CA CYS A 47 3.54 -1.35 -5.30
C CYS A 47 3.80 -1.30 -6.82
N HIS A 48 4.22 -0.15 -7.33
CA HIS A 48 4.45 0.05 -8.76
C HIS A 48 5.78 -0.54 -9.23
N GLY A 49 6.83 -0.43 -8.42
CA GLY A 49 8.15 -1.02 -8.67
C GLY A 49 9.06 -0.26 -9.65
N VAL A 50 8.55 0.67 -10.46
CA VAL A 50 9.33 1.49 -11.41
C VAL A 50 8.73 2.90 -11.55
N LEU A 51 8.94 3.75 -10.54
CA LEU A 51 8.44 5.13 -10.52
C LEU A 51 9.46 6.12 -11.11
N ASN A 52 9.99 5.80 -12.29
CA ASN A 52 10.79 6.75 -13.07
C ASN A 52 9.88 7.91 -13.55
N THR A 53 10.47 9.07 -13.87
CA THR A 53 9.70 10.27 -14.27
C THR A 53 8.87 10.07 -15.54
N ASP A 54 9.32 9.21 -16.46
CA ASP A 54 8.61 8.83 -17.69
C ASP A 54 7.38 7.93 -17.45
N ASN A 55 7.30 7.28 -16.29
CA ASN A 55 6.16 6.47 -15.86
C ASN A 55 5.15 7.26 -15.02
N MET A 56 5.38 8.56 -14.80
CA MET A 56 4.45 9.43 -14.09
C MET A 56 3.48 10.08 -15.07
N SER A 57 2.23 9.64 -15.03
CA SER A 57 1.17 10.23 -15.86
C SER A 57 0.94 11.70 -15.52
N ILE A 58 0.91 12.55 -16.56
CA ILE A 58 0.62 13.98 -16.41
C ILE A 58 -0.83 14.25 -16.00
N VAL A 59 -1.71 13.24 -15.95
CA VAL A 59 -3.10 13.39 -15.53
C VAL A 59 -3.39 12.69 -14.19
N GLY A 60 -2.41 12.01 -13.58
CA GLY A 60 -2.57 11.33 -12.30
C GLY A 60 -3.18 9.93 -12.38
N ASP A 61 -2.98 9.22 -13.50
CA ASP A 61 -3.34 7.81 -13.66
C ASP A 61 -2.12 6.90 -13.41
N THR A 62 -2.38 5.64 -13.02
CA THR A 62 -1.32 4.61 -12.99
C THR A 62 -0.92 4.26 -14.41
N LEU A 63 0.37 4.17 -14.70
CA LEU A 63 0.91 3.92 -16.04
C LEU A 63 2.03 2.88 -15.95
N ASP A 64 2.30 2.19 -17.06
CA ASP A 64 3.45 1.28 -17.21
C ASP A 64 3.53 0.16 -16.15
N TYR A 65 2.55 -0.76 -16.22
CA TYR A 65 2.49 -1.96 -15.40
C TYR A 65 3.61 -2.94 -15.78
N GLY A 66 4.74 -2.83 -15.10
CA GLY A 66 5.89 -3.73 -15.20
C GLY A 66 5.99 -4.69 -14.01
N PRO A 67 7.04 -4.61 -13.17
CA PRO A 67 7.20 -5.44 -11.98
C PRO A 67 6.37 -4.88 -10.80
N PHE A 68 5.07 -4.65 -11.03
CA PHE A 68 4.15 -4.21 -9.98
C PHE A 68 3.73 -5.41 -9.12
N GLY A 69 3.22 -5.14 -7.93
CA GLY A 69 2.63 -6.16 -7.08
C GLY A 69 1.63 -5.57 -6.10
N PHE A 70 0.61 -6.35 -5.74
CA PHE A 70 -0.17 -6.07 -4.55
C PHE A 70 0.46 -6.80 -3.37
N MET A 71 0.65 -6.08 -2.28
CA MET A 71 1.17 -6.60 -1.03
C MET A 71 0.27 -7.71 -0.50
N GLU A 72 0.85 -8.88 -0.25
CA GLU A 72 0.16 -9.97 0.43
C GLU A 72 0.22 -9.71 1.94
N TYR A 73 1.33 -10.06 2.58
CA TYR A 73 1.57 -9.77 3.99
C TYR A 73 2.12 -8.35 4.17
N PHE A 74 1.64 -7.65 5.20
CA PHE A 74 2.08 -6.28 5.43
C PHE A 74 3.58 -6.20 5.71
N ASP A 75 4.27 -5.42 4.87
CA ASP A 75 5.66 -5.04 5.03
C ASP A 75 5.82 -3.63 4.45
N ALA A 76 6.04 -2.65 5.32
CA ALA A 76 6.22 -1.26 4.91
C ALA A 76 7.40 -1.11 3.95
N GLY A 77 8.46 -1.90 4.11
CA GLY A 77 9.65 -1.88 3.27
C GLY A 77 9.56 -2.80 2.06
N HIS A 78 8.37 -3.30 1.69
CA HIS A 78 8.22 -4.26 0.60
C HIS A 78 8.74 -3.70 -0.73
N ILE A 79 9.59 -4.48 -1.40
CA ILE A 79 10.12 -4.20 -2.74
C ILE A 79 9.58 -5.24 -3.72
N CYS A 80 8.70 -4.81 -4.62
CA CYS A 80 8.12 -5.69 -5.64
C CYS A 80 9.05 -5.92 -6.84
N ASN A 81 9.97 -4.99 -7.11
CA ASN A 81 10.90 -5.07 -8.24
C ASN A 81 12.24 -5.67 -7.82
N THR A 82 12.58 -6.85 -8.35
CA THR A 82 13.84 -7.54 -8.04
C THR A 82 15.10 -6.83 -8.54
N SER A 83 14.96 -5.87 -9.45
CA SER A 83 16.07 -5.03 -9.92
C SER A 83 16.30 -3.81 -9.02
N ASP A 84 15.38 -3.52 -8.10
CA ASP A 84 15.49 -2.40 -7.15
C ASP A 84 16.26 -2.84 -5.89
N ASN A 85 17.57 -3.00 -6.04
CA ASN A 85 18.44 -3.45 -4.95
C ASN A 85 18.58 -2.42 -3.80
N SER A 86 18.18 -1.16 -4.02
CA SER A 86 18.27 -0.10 -3.02
C SER A 86 16.95 0.20 -2.32
N GLY A 87 15.84 -0.41 -2.77
CA GLY A 87 14.50 -0.11 -2.27
C GLY A 87 14.04 1.29 -2.61
N ARG A 88 14.52 1.87 -3.71
CA ARG A 88 14.12 3.21 -4.16
C ARG A 88 12.61 3.31 -4.34
N TYR A 89 11.98 2.25 -4.84
CA TYR A 89 10.55 2.17 -5.13
C TYR A 89 9.82 1.22 -4.16
N ALA A 90 10.37 1.02 -2.96
CA ALA A 90 9.68 0.32 -1.88
C ALA A 90 8.33 0.96 -1.56
N TYR A 91 7.41 0.15 -1.03
CA TYR A 91 6.04 0.55 -0.75
C TYR A 91 5.94 1.84 0.08
N ASP A 92 6.67 1.94 1.20
CA ASP A 92 6.66 3.12 2.07
C ASP A 92 7.26 4.38 1.41
N ASN A 93 8.16 4.20 0.45
CA ASN A 93 8.87 5.29 -0.22
C ASN A 93 8.14 5.84 -1.46
N GLN A 94 7.08 5.17 -1.95
CA GLN A 94 6.34 5.63 -3.14
C GLN A 94 5.82 7.08 -3.03
N PRO A 95 5.26 7.55 -1.90
CA PRO A 95 4.81 8.94 -1.76
C PRO A 95 5.95 9.95 -1.98
N GLU A 96 7.10 9.73 -1.33
CA GLU A 96 8.27 10.59 -1.46
C GLU A 96 8.84 10.60 -2.88
N ILE A 97 8.86 9.44 -3.55
CA ILE A 97 9.28 9.37 -4.95
C ILE A 97 8.30 10.11 -5.87
N CYS A 98 7.00 9.98 -5.65
CA CYS A 98 5.99 10.70 -6.43
C CYS A 98 6.11 12.23 -6.25
N LYS A 99 6.36 12.68 -5.02
CA LYS A 99 6.64 14.08 -4.69
C LYS A 99 7.93 14.57 -5.36
N TRP A 100 9.00 13.79 -5.27
CA TRP A 100 10.27 14.07 -5.94
C TRP A 100 10.11 14.20 -7.46
N ASN A 101 9.30 13.33 -8.08
CA ASN A 101 8.99 13.40 -9.51
C ASN A 101 8.23 14.69 -9.88
N CYS A 102 7.36 15.22 -9.00
CA CYS A 102 6.73 16.52 -9.21
C CYS A 102 7.76 17.66 -9.23
N HIS A 103 8.75 17.64 -8.33
CA HIS A 103 9.86 18.62 -8.37
C HIS A 103 10.74 18.46 -9.61
N MET A 104 10.94 17.23 -10.11
CA MET A 104 11.68 17.03 -11.36
C MET A 104 11.00 17.67 -12.56
N LEU A 105 9.67 17.76 -12.57
CA LEU A 105 8.93 18.50 -13.59
C LEU A 105 9.20 20.01 -13.50
N VAL A 106 9.17 20.58 -12.27
CA VAL A 106 9.46 22.01 -12.04
C VAL A 106 10.87 22.38 -12.54
N ASN A 107 11.86 21.51 -12.32
CA ASN A 107 13.22 21.71 -12.80
C ASN A 107 13.33 21.86 -14.32
N GLN A 108 12.35 21.38 -15.10
CA GLN A 108 12.34 21.53 -16.56
C GLN A 108 11.90 22.92 -17.03
N TRP A 109 11.47 23.79 -16.12
CA TRP A 109 10.97 25.12 -16.45
C TRP A 109 11.99 26.25 -16.20
N THR A 110 13.27 25.92 -16.03
CA THR A 110 14.37 26.90 -15.87
C THR A 110 14.52 27.89 -17.02
N LEU A 111 14.08 27.53 -18.22
CA LEU A 111 14.05 28.44 -19.37
C LEU A 111 12.79 29.31 -19.44
N LEU A 112 11.76 29.00 -18.63
CA LEU A 112 10.48 29.72 -18.60
C LEU A 112 10.41 30.71 -17.44
N PHE A 113 11.07 30.40 -16.33
CA PHE A 113 10.94 31.14 -15.07
C PHE A 113 12.31 31.42 -14.45
N ASN A 114 12.37 32.49 -13.64
CA ASN A 114 13.54 32.82 -12.85
C ASN A 114 13.59 32.00 -11.55
N ASP A 115 14.72 32.08 -10.83
CA ASP A 115 14.94 31.33 -9.60
C ASP A 115 13.91 31.60 -8.49
N THR A 116 13.35 32.82 -8.43
CA THR A 116 12.32 33.17 -7.44
C THR A 116 11.03 32.40 -7.71
N VAL A 117 10.54 32.44 -8.96
CA VAL A 117 9.32 31.73 -9.36
C VAL A 117 9.51 30.22 -9.25
N LEU A 118 10.69 29.69 -9.61
CA LEU A 118 10.97 28.26 -9.44
C LEU A 118 10.95 27.85 -7.96
N ALA A 119 11.54 28.66 -7.07
CA ALA A 119 11.50 28.39 -5.63
C ALA A 119 10.05 28.38 -5.10
N ASP A 120 9.21 29.31 -5.55
CA ASP A 120 7.80 29.35 -5.20
C ASP A 120 7.03 28.11 -5.70
N LEU A 121 7.31 27.66 -6.93
CA LEU A 121 6.73 26.43 -7.48
C LEU A 121 7.19 25.16 -6.73
N HIS A 122 8.45 25.08 -6.29
CA HIS A 122 8.90 23.99 -5.42
C HIS A 122 8.17 23.99 -4.07
N ALA A 123 8.07 25.15 -3.41
CA ALA A 123 7.33 25.28 -2.16
C ALA A 123 5.84 24.92 -2.32
N LEU A 124 5.25 25.24 -3.48
CA LEU A 124 3.89 24.84 -3.82
C LEU A 124 3.76 23.32 -3.94
N VAL A 125 4.72 22.62 -4.54
CA VAL A 125 4.72 21.14 -4.57
C VAL A 125 4.75 20.58 -3.16
N ASP A 126 5.65 21.07 -2.29
CA ASP A 126 5.77 20.60 -0.92
C ASP A 126 4.46 20.72 -0.15
N ALA A 127 3.91 21.93 -0.08
CA ALA A 127 2.70 22.20 0.68
C ALA A 127 1.47 21.47 0.12
N THR A 128 1.35 21.42 -1.21
CA THR A 128 0.18 20.80 -1.87
C THR A 128 0.22 19.29 -1.75
N PHE A 129 1.39 18.66 -1.96
CA PHE A 129 1.52 17.21 -1.95
C PHE A 129 1.24 16.65 -0.56
N ASP A 130 1.89 17.19 0.47
CA ASP A 130 1.80 16.66 1.83
C ASP A 130 0.37 16.78 2.37
N ALA A 131 -0.27 17.94 2.15
CA ALA A 131 -1.65 18.17 2.57
C ALA A 131 -2.64 17.27 1.82
N ALA A 132 -2.51 17.13 0.50
CA ALA A 132 -3.41 16.31 -0.31
C ALA A 132 -3.23 14.81 0.00
N TYR A 133 -1.99 14.33 0.11
CA TYR A 133 -1.69 12.94 0.44
C TYR A 133 -2.23 12.57 1.83
N GLN A 134 -1.92 13.39 2.85
CA GLN A 134 -2.38 13.14 4.22
C GLN A 134 -3.91 13.11 4.29
N SER A 135 -4.58 14.10 3.69
CA SER A 135 -6.04 14.18 3.70
C SER A 135 -6.70 12.98 3.02
N GLU A 136 -6.21 12.59 1.83
CA GLU A 136 -6.77 11.47 1.07
C GLU A 136 -6.45 10.12 1.73
N PHE A 137 -5.22 9.89 2.18
CA PHE A 137 -4.82 8.64 2.80
C PHE A 137 -5.57 8.41 4.13
N THR A 138 -5.66 9.42 5.00
CA THR A 138 -6.47 9.33 6.23
C THR A 138 -7.93 9.04 5.90
N THR A 139 -8.49 9.75 4.92
CA THR A 139 -9.86 9.53 4.42
C THR A 139 -10.10 8.08 4.00
N LEU A 140 -9.16 7.49 3.25
CA LEU A 140 -9.27 6.13 2.74
C LEU A 140 -9.20 5.12 3.87
N VAL A 141 -8.21 5.24 4.76
CA VAL A 141 -8.01 4.31 5.89
C VAL A 141 -9.19 4.35 6.86
N GLU A 142 -9.69 5.54 7.21
CA GLU A 142 -10.86 5.67 8.07
C GLU A 142 -12.09 4.99 7.47
N ARG A 143 -12.33 5.16 6.15
CA ARG A 143 -13.43 4.48 5.45
C ARG A 143 -13.28 2.96 5.47
N LYS A 144 -12.06 2.46 5.22
CA LYS A 144 -11.75 1.03 5.25
C LYS A 144 -11.94 0.43 6.65
N LEU A 145 -11.72 1.21 7.71
CA LEU A 145 -11.96 0.81 9.10
C LEU A 145 -13.40 1.12 9.58
N GLY A 146 -14.25 1.73 8.75
CA GLY A 146 -15.60 2.12 9.12
C GLY A 146 -15.66 3.18 10.22
N LEU A 147 -14.64 4.03 10.33
CA LEU A 147 -14.55 5.07 11.33
C LEU A 147 -15.31 6.33 10.88
N PRO A 148 -16.09 6.97 11.77
CA PRO A 148 -16.76 8.20 11.43
C PRO A 148 -15.80 9.40 11.49
N ARG A 149 -16.02 10.40 10.63
CA ARG A 149 -15.11 11.56 10.47
C ARG A 149 -15.23 12.67 11.50
N HIS A 150 -16.14 12.56 12.46
CA HIS A 150 -16.42 13.66 13.41
C HIS A 150 -15.53 13.63 14.67
N ASP A 151 -14.56 12.72 14.75
CA ASP A 151 -13.63 12.57 15.88
C ASP A 151 -12.20 12.21 15.41
N PRO A 152 -11.50 13.17 14.76
CA PRO A 152 -10.24 12.92 14.06
C PRO A 152 -9.08 12.52 15.00
N ASP A 153 -9.00 13.09 16.20
CA ASP A 153 -7.88 12.84 17.12
C ASP A 153 -7.90 11.40 17.65
N THR A 154 -9.09 10.93 18.03
CA THR A 154 -9.26 9.58 18.56
C THR A 154 -9.12 8.52 17.44
N ASN A 155 -9.57 8.84 16.22
CA ASN A 155 -9.31 8.02 15.04
C ASN A 155 -7.81 7.88 14.76
N ALA A 156 -7.06 8.97 14.82
CA ALA A 156 -5.62 8.95 14.53
C ALA A 156 -4.84 8.00 15.44
N ALA A 157 -5.15 7.98 16.75
CA ALA A 157 -4.51 7.08 17.70
C ALA A 157 -4.82 5.60 17.41
N LEU A 158 -6.08 5.29 17.06
CA LEU A 158 -6.52 3.93 16.71
C LEU A 158 -5.93 3.44 15.39
N VAL A 159 -5.82 4.34 14.40
CA VAL A 159 -5.14 4.05 13.12
C VAL A 159 -3.65 3.81 13.34
N ALA A 160 -2.99 4.59 14.19
CA ALA A 160 -1.58 4.37 14.52
C ALA A 160 -1.37 2.99 15.21
N SER A 161 -2.23 2.62 16.16
CA SER A 161 -2.15 1.31 16.80
C SER A 161 -2.50 0.16 15.83
N PHE A 162 -3.37 0.40 14.85
CA PHE A 162 -3.68 -0.55 13.78
C PHE A 162 -2.45 -0.86 12.93
N TRP A 163 -1.74 0.17 12.47
CA TRP A 163 -0.50 -0.01 11.70
C TRP A 163 0.58 -0.72 12.51
N ALA A 164 0.72 -0.41 13.80
CA ALA A 164 1.65 -1.12 14.66
C ALA A 164 1.29 -2.61 14.80
N THR A 165 0.00 -2.94 14.96
CA THR A 165 -0.47 -4.32 14.99
C THR A 165 -0.23 -5.04 13.66
N LEU A 166 -0.46 -4.40 12.51
CA LEU A 166 -0.14 -4.96 11.20
C LEU A 166 1.36 -5.22 11.03
N THR A 167 2.23 -4.29 11.47
CA THR A 167 3.69 -4.47 11.45
C THR A 167 4.10 -5.67 12.28
N ASP A 168 3.60 -5.79 13.51
CA ASP A 168 4.02 -6.85 14.42
C ASP A 168 3.52 -8.23 13.98
N THR A 169 2.32 -8.28 13.41
CA THR A 169 1.67 -9.55 13.02
C THR A 169 2.01 -9.98 11.61
N HIS A 170 2.47 -9.06 10.76
CA HIS A 170 2.65 -9.25 9.32
C HIS A 170 1.41 -9.90 8.68
N ALA A 171 0.23 -9.44 9.06
CA ALA A 171 -1.01 -10.01 8.54
C ALA A 171 -1.26 -9.62 7.08
N ASP A 172 -2.02 -10.45 6.38
CA ASP A 172 -2.41 -10.18 5.00
C ASP A 172 -3.15 -8.85 4.90
N PHE A 173 -2.60 -7.93 4.11
CA PHE A 173 -3.03 -6.55 4.02
C PHE A 173 -4.50 -6.44 3.61
N THR A 174 -4.91 -7.22 2.62
CA THR A 174 -6.27 -7.15 2.07
C THR A 174 -7.28 -7.85 2.97
N CYS A 175 -6.96 -9.08 3.40
CA CYS A 175 -7.85 -9.91 4.21
C CYS A 175 -8.16 -9.27 5.56
N VAL A 176 -7.20 -8.57 6.18
CA VAL A 176 -7.43 -7.88 7.46
C VAL A 176 -8.57 -6.87 7.33
N PHE A 177 -8.51 -5.96 6.36
CA PHE A 177 -9.57 -4.97 6.17
C PHE A 177 -10.93 -5.62 5.85
N ARG A 178 -10.94 -6.69 5.05
CA ARG A 178 -12.17 -7.42 4.76
C ARG A 178 -12.74 -8.09 6.02
N ALA A 179 -11.89 -8.74 6.83
CA ALA A 179 -12.29 -9.42 8.07
C ALA A 179 -12.85 -8.45 9.12
N LEU A 180 -12.27 -7.25 9.24
CA LEU A 180 -12.74 -6.23 10.19
C LEU A 180 -14.16 -5.74 9.90
N SER A 181 -14.64 -5.90 8.68
CA SER A 181 -16.05 -5.61 8.32
C SER A 181 -17.03 -6.57 9.02
N GLY A 182 -16.56 -7.65 9.65
CA GLY A 182 -17.35 -8.57 10.45
C GLY A 182 -17.53 -8.16 11.92
N VAL A 183 -16.74 -7.20 12.42
CA VAL A 183 -16.87 -6.71 13.80
C VAL A 183 -18.12 -5.84 13.89
N SER A 184 -19.05 -6.20 14.77
CA SER A 184 -20.24 -5.43 15.08
C SER A 184 -19.95 -4.38 16.15
N ALA A 185 -20.48 -3.18 15.97
CA ALA A 185 -20.45 -2.12 16.99
C ALA A 185 -21.44 -2.37 18.15
N VAL A 186 -22.42 -3.27 17.97
CA VAL A 186 -23.50 -3.53 18.95
C VAL A 186 -23.45 -4.94 19.55
N ASP A 187 -22.75 -5.87 18.91
CA ASP A 187 -22.56 -7.25 19.38
C ASP A 187 -21.08 -7.49 19.71
N GLY A 188 -20.76 -7.44 21.00
CA GLY A 188 -19.39 -7.66 21.48
C GLY A 188 -18.80 -9.03 21.11
N ALA A 189 -19.64 -10.07 20.98
CA ALA A 189 -19.20 -11.42 20.66
C ALA A 189 -18.76 -11.59 19.19
N SER A 190 -19.12 -10.65 18.31
CA SER A 190 -18.73 -10.67 16.90
C SER A 190 -17.20 -10.63 16.69
N ALA A 191 -16.44 -10.08 17.65
CA ALA A 191 -14.98 -9.99 17.56
C ALA A 191 -14.29 -11.35 17.66
N ASP A 192 -14.88 -12.35 18.34
CA ASP A 192 -14.22 -13.65 18.55
C ASP A 192 -13.97 -14.37 17.23
N GLY A 193 -14.95 -14.36 16.32
CA GLY A 193 -14.81 -14.96 14.98
C GLY A 193 -13.84 -14.19 14.08
N VAL A 194 -13.82 -12.86 14.21
CA VAL A 194 -12.90 -11.99 13.47
C VAL A 194 -11.47 -12.20 13.96
N LEU A 195 -11.24 -12.33 15.26
CA LEU A 195 -9.93 -12.61 15.84
C LEU A 195 -9.30 -13.87 15.24
N GLN A 196 -10.06 -14.97 15.16
CA GLN A 196 -9.56 -16.22 14.57
C GLN A 196 -9.17 -16.03 13.10
N THR A 197 -9.94 -15.22 12.36
CA THR A 197 -9.64 -14.88 10.96
C THR A 197 -8.36 -14.05 10.86
N LEU A 198 -8.21 -13.00 11.65
CA LEU A 198 -7.04 -12.12 11.67
C LEU A 198 -5.76 -12.89 12.02
N VAL A 199 -5.82 -13.77 13.01
CA VAL A 199 -4.70 -14.63 13.40
C VAL A 199 -4.38 -15.63 12.29
N GLY A 200 -5.41 -16.19 11.63
CA GLY A 200 -5.24 -17.13 10.52
C GLY A 200 -4.58 -16.53 9.28
N VAL A 201 -4.75 -15.23 9.06
CA VAL A 201 -4.08 -14.48 7.97
C VAL A 201 -2.81 -13.75 8.44
N SER A 202 -2.40 -13.92 9.69
CA SER A 202 -1.11 -13.43 10.23
C SER A 202 0.03 -14.39 9.90
N HIS A 203 1.27 -13.90 9.96
CA HIS A 203 2.42 -14.79 9.84
C HIS A 203 2.36 -15.93 10.86
N SER A 204 2.72 -17.13 10.40
CA SER A 204 3.15 -18.23 11.25
C SER A 204 4.58 -18.01 11.74
N LEU A 205 5.01 -18.80 12.74
CA LEU A 205 6.41 -18.75 13.22
C LEU A 205 7.41 -19.02 12.08
N ALA A 206 7.12 -19.99 11.20
CA ALA A 206 7.99 -20.32 10.08
C ALA A 206 8.13 -19.14 9.10
N GLN A 207 7.03 -18.44 8.79
CA GLN A 207 7.06 -17.23 7.97
C GLN A 207 7.85 -16.11 8.62
N ALA A 208 7.64 -15.86 9.91
CA ALA A 208 8.38 -14.86 10.65
C ALA A 208 9.88 -15.16 10.66
N GLN A 209 10.27 -16.43 10.78
CA GLN A 209 11.68 -16.86 10.71
C GLN A 209 12.30 -16.61 9.33
N VAL A 210 11.56 -16.86 8.25
CA VAL A 210 12.04 -16.58 6.88
C VAL A 210 12.13 -15.07 6.64
N ALA A 211 11.12 -14.30 7.02
CA ALA A 211 11.08 -12.85 6.83
C ALA A 211 12.15 -12.10 7.64
N ALA A 212 12.52 -12.62 8.82
CA ALA A 212 13.55 -12.03 9.67
C ALA A 212 14.98 -12.29 9.19
N GLN A 213 15.20 -13.13 8.17
CA GLN A 213 16.54 -13.43 7.66
C GLN A 213 17.21 -12.16 7.13
N PRO A 214 18.45 -11.85 7.55
CA PRO A 214 19.15 -10.70 7.02
C PRO A 214 19.46 -10.91 5.53
N PRO A 215 19.45 -9.84 4.72
CA PRO A 215 19.80 -9.94 3.30
C PRO A 215 21.23 -10.47 3.14
N VAL A 216 21.42 -11.44 2.24
CA VAL A 216 22.74 -12.02 1.94
C VAL A 216 23.63 -10.91 1.35
N PRO A 217 24.86 -10.69 1.85
CA PRO A 217 25.76 -9.69 1.27
C PRO A 217 26.07 -10.03 -0.19
N MET A 218 25.92 -9.06 -1.09
CA MET A 218 26.39 -9.21 -2.48
C MET A 218 27.90 -9.48 -2.51
N SER A 219 28.33 -10.23 -3.54
CA SER A 219 29.75 -10.55 -3.77
C SER A 219 30.62 -9.28 -3.80
N PRO A 220 31.87 -9.32 -3.29
CA PRO A 220 32.80 -8.18 -3.32
C PRO A 220 33.10 -7.60 -4.72
N ASP A 221 32.81 -8.34 -5.80
CA ASP A 221 33.08 -7.90 -7.17
C ASP A 221 32.10 -6.83 -7.69
N ASP A 222 30.91 -6.67 -7.09
CA ASP A 222 29.91 -5.67 -7.49
C ASP A 222 30.10 -4.30 -6.80
N THR A 223 31.08 -4.18 -5.92
CA THR A 223 31.26 -2.99 -5.06
C THR A 223 31.86 -1.77 -5.78
N ALA A 224 32.37 -1.94 -7.01
CA ALA A 224 33.09 -0.87 -7.71
C ALA A 224 32.17 0.13 -8.44
N SER A 225 31.00 -0.30 -8.93
CA SER A 225 30.01 0.58 -9.59
C SER A 225 29.17 1.37 -8.59
N THR A 226 29.08 0.90 -7.34
CA THR A 226 28.09 1.34 -6.34
C THR A 226 28.56 2.53 -5.50
N LYS A 227 29.86 2.87 -5.52
CA LYS A 227 30.42 3.98 -4.71
C LYS A 227 29.96 5.39 -5.12
N ARG A 228 29.25 5.56 -6.25
CA ARG A 228 28.82 6.88 -6.74
C ARG A 228 27.38 7.29 -6.35
N GLN A 229 26.62 6.44 -5.67
CA GLN A 229 25.22 6.71 -5.32
C GLN A 229 24.93 6.48 -3.81
N MET A 230 25.80 7.01 -2.94
CA MET A 230 25.72 6.84 -1.49
C MET A 230 24.68 7.76 -0.80
N HIS A 231 23.39 7.56 -1.05
CA HIS A 231 22.33 8.16 -0.23
C HIS A 231 21.28 7.17 0.32
N ALA A 232 21.39 5.86 0.05
CA ALA A 232 20.38 4.87 0.47
C ALA A 232 20.98 3.52 0.91
N TYR A 233 21.99 3.52 1.78
CA TYR A 233 22.38 2.28 2.47
C TYR A 233 22.00 2.37 3.93
N LYS A 234 21.21 1.38 4.38
CA LYS A 234 21.13 0.96 5.79
C LYS A 234 22.57 0.87 6.30
N THR A 235 22.88 1.66 7.33
CA THR A 235 24.23 1.75 7.90
C THR A 235 24.71 0.37 8.35
N LEU A 236 26.04 0.16 8.41
CA LEU A 236 26.62 -1.07 8.96
C LEU A 236 26.04 -1.41 10.35
N ASP A 237 25.74 -0.38 11.14
CA ASP A 237 25.06 -0.50 12.44
C ASP A 237 23.64 -1.08 12.32
N THR A 238 22.89 -0.69 11.28
CA THR A 238 21.55 -1.23 10.99
C THR A 238 21.62 -2.72 10.65
N LEU A 239 22.56 -3.11 9.79
CA LEU A 239 22.76 -4.53 9.43
C LEU A 239 23.21 -5.35 10.65
N THR A 240 24.11 -4.80 11.47
CA THR A 240 24.58 -5.45 12.71
C THR A 240 23.42 -5.67 13.68
N LYS A 241 22.53 -4.68 13.83
CA LYS A 241 21.33 -4.81 14.64
C LYS A 241 20.37 -5.88 14.10
N GLN A 242 20.11 -5.88 12.78
CA GLN A 242 19.24 -6.89 12.16
C GLN A 242 19.75 -8.31 12.34
N VAL A 243 21.07 -8.54 12.25
CA VAL A 243 21.67 -9.84 12.52
C VAL A 243 21.47 -10.24 13.99
N ALA A 244 21.71 -9.32 14.94
CA ALA A 244 21.51 -9.59 16.36
C ALA A 244 20.03 -9.87 16.71
N ASP A 245 19.11 -9.11 16.13
CA ASP A 245 17.66 -9.31 16.32
C ASP A 245 17.22 -10.67 15.75
N TYR A 246 17.75 -11.07 14.58
CA TYR A 246 17.51 -12.39 13.98
C TYR A 246 18.09 -13.52 14.84
N GLU A 247 19.34 -13.39 15.30
CA GLU A 247 19.98 -14.38 16.17
C GLU A 247 19.20 -14.56 17.48
N ALA A 248 18.73 -13.47 18.09
CA ALA A 248 17.90 -13.50 19.28
C ALA A 248 16.52 -14.15 19.01
N PHE A 249 15.92 -13.89 17.85
CA PHE A 249 14.66 -14.48 17.45
C PHE A 249 14.79 -16.00 17.22
N VAL A 250 15.83 -16.44 16.51
CA VAL A 250 16.10 -17.88 16.27
C VAL A 250 16.49 -18.60 17.56
N ALA A 251 17.20 -17.93 18.47
CA ALA A 251 17.56 -18.48 19.77
C ALA A 251 16.40 -18.51 20.78
N SER A 252 15.23 -17.95 20.44
CA SER A 252 14.07 -17.97 21.32
C SER A 252 13.44 -19.37 21.41
N ASP A 253 12.98 -19.76 22.60
CA ASP A 253 12.23 -21.02 22.82
C ASP A 253 10.76 -20.93 22.33
N LEU A 254 10.45 -20.03 21.39
CA LEU A 254 9.10 -19.81 20.87
C LEU A 254 8.62 -21.03 20.09
N THR A 255 7.57 -21.68 20.60
CA THR A 255 6.86 -22.73 19.87
C THR A 255 5.87 -22.12 18.88
N PRO A 256 5.45 -22.84 17.82
CA PRO A 256 4.39 -22.37 16.92
C PRO A 256 3.11 -21.97 17.67
N GLN A 257 2.75 -22.69 18.73
CA GLN A 257 1.59 -22.36 19.56
C GLN A 257 1.83 -21.08 20.39
N GLY A 258 3.02 -20.93 20.98
CA GLY A 258 3.39 -19.71 21.71
C GLY A 258 3.39 -18.47 20.80
N PHE A 259 3.93 -18.60 19.58
CA PHE A 259 3.91 -17.52 18.59
C PHE A 259 2.49 -17.17 18.17
N LYS A 260 1.64 -18.17 17.89
CA LYS A 260 0.23 -17.95 17.60
C LYS A 260 -0.48 -17.19 18.74
N GLN A 261 -0.19 -17.55 19.99
CA GLN A 261 -0.75 -16.84 21.15
C GLN A 261 -0.31 -15.37 21.20
N THR A 262 0.94 -15.06 20.83
CA THR A 262 1.40 -13.67 20.71
C THR A 262 0.60 -12.91 19.65
N GLN A 263 0.34 -13.51 18.49
CA GLN A 263 -0.50 -12.92 17.44
C GLN A 263 -1.95 -12.70 17.93
N GLU A 264 -2.52 -13.69 18.62
CA GLU A 264 -3.85 -13.60 19.23
C GLU A 264 -3.93 -12.43 20.23
N ASN A 265 -2.95 -12.32 21.14
CA ASN A 265 -2.91 -11.25 22.14
C ASN A 265 -2.78 -9.87 21.49
N ARG A 266 -1.99 -9.76 20.41
CA ARG A 266 -1.78 -8.49 19.70
C ARG A 266 -3.06 -8.03 19.01
N TRP A 267 -3.75 -8.93 18.31
CA TRP A 267 -5.03 -8.63 17.69
C TRP A 267 -6.15 -8.38 18.68
N GLN A 268 -6.24 -9.17 19.77
CA GLN A 268 -7.25 -8.96 20.81
C GLN A 268 -7.13 -7.56 21.42
N LEU A 269 -5.91 -7.14 21.78
CA LEU A 269 -5.68 -5.82 22.35
C LEU A 269 -6.18 -4.70 21.41
N TRP A 270 -5.93 -4.83 20.12
CA TRP A 270 -6.38 -3.83 19.15
C TRP A 270 -7.89 -3.91 18.89
N LEU A 271 -8.47 -5.11 18.81
CA LEU A 271 -9.92 -5.30 18.65
C LEU A 271 -10.71 -4.73 19.82
N ASP A 272 -10.21 -4.88 21.06
CA ASP A 272 -10.82 -4.28 22.25
C ASP A 272 -10.88 -2.75 22.13
N GLN A 273 -9.78 -2.13 21.68
CA GLN A 273 -9.73 -0.68 21.42
C GLN A 273 -10.70 -0.28 20.30
N TYR A 274 -10.73 -1.05 19.22
CA TYR A 274 -11.59 -0.81 18.06
C TYR A 274 -13.08 -0.90 18.42
N GLN A 275 -13.51 -1.95 19.13
CA GLN A 275 -14.90 -2.10 19.58
C GLN A 275 -15.31 -1.00 20.56
N GLN A 276 -14.45 -0.68 21.55
CA GLN A 276 -14.71 0.44 22.46
C GLN A 276 -14.86 1.76 21.71
N HIS A 277 -14.07 1.96 20.66
CA HIS A 277 -14.14 3.15 19.83
C HIS A 277 -15.44 3.20 19.02
N LEU A 278 -15.84 2.10 18.37
CA LEU A 278 -17.10 2.00 17.66
C LEU A 278 -18.32 2.24 18.57
N ALA A 279 -18.28 1.74 19.81
CA ALA A 279 -19.37 1.89 20.78
C ALA A 279 -19.61 3.36 21.18
N LYS A 280 -18.59 4.24 21.13
CA LYS A 280 -18.75 5.68 21.44
C LYS A 280 -19.71 6.39 20.49
N TYR A 281 -19.81 5.90 19.25
CA TYR A 281 -20.64 6.52 18.22
C TYR A 281 -22.10 6.07 18.24
N GLY A 282 -22.49 5.29 19.26
CA GLY A 282 -23.91 5.01 19.57
C GLY A 282 -24.69 4.53 18.36
N THR A 283 -24.14 3.56 17.62
CA THR A 283 -24.81 3.01 16.44
C THR A 283 -25.94 2.08 16.88
N ASP A 284 -27.15 2.33 16.39
CA ASP A 284 -28.18 1.29 16.40
C ASP A 284 -27.79 0.18 15.41
N ALA A 285 -28.52 -0.94 15.45
CA ALA A 285 -28.20 -2.10 14.61
C ALA A 285 -28.23 -1.78 13.10
N ASP A 286 -29.09 -0.85 12.65
CA ASP A 286 -29.20 -0.48 11.24
C ASP A 286 -28.00 0.37 10.81
N ALA A 287 -27.54 1.28 11.65
CA ALA A 287 -26.34 2.06 11.42
C ALA A 287 -25.07 1.19 11.36
N ASP A 288 -24.96 0.14 12.20
CA ASP A 288 -23.85 -0.81 12.13
C ASP A 288 -23.89 -1.65 10.84
N VAL A 289 -25.09 -2.10 10.41
CA VAL A 289 -25.26 -2.78 9.12
C VAL A 289 -24.79 -1.89 7.96
N ALA A 290 -25.20 -0.62 7.94
CA ALA A 290 -24.80 0.34 6.92
C ALA A 290 -23.29 0.59 6.93
N ARG A 291 -22.67 0.70 8.11
CA ARG A 291 -21.21 0.83 8.27
C ARG A 291 -20.47 -0.37 7.68
N ARG A 292 -20.88 -1.60 8.02
CA ARG A 292 -20.25 -2.83 7.52
C ARG A 292 -20.43 -2.99 6.01
N GLN A 293 -21.58 -2.59 5.45
CA GLN A 293 -21.80 -2.53 4.00
C GLN A 293 -20.86 -1.53 3.32
N ALA A 294 -20.69 -0.33 3.90
CA ALA A 294 -19.76 0.67 3.38
C ALA A 294 -18.30 0.19 3.45
N MET A 295 -17.91 -0.52 4.51
CA MET A 295 -16.60 -1.17 4.60
C MET A 295 -16.43 -2.23 3.51
N ASN A 296 -17.41 -3.12 3.30
CA ASN A 296 -17.34 -4.13 2.23
C ASN A 296 -17.27 -3.52 0.82
N ALA A 297 -17.87 -2.35 0.60
CA ALA A 297 -17.79 -1.62 -0.67
C ALA A 297 -16.45 -0.89 -0.89
N THR A 298 -15.60 -0.79 0.14
CA THR A 298 -14.27 -0.14 0.06
C THR A 298 -13.11 -1.12 0.30
N ASN A 299 -13.39 -2.27 0.91
CA ASN A 299 -12.44 -3.33 1.21
C ASN A 299 -12.64 -4.48 0.22
N PRO A 300 -11.78 -4.58 -0.82
CA PRO A 300 -11.91 -5.64 -1.80
C PRO A 300 -11.70 -7.00 -1.14
N LYS A 301 -12.47 -7.98 -1.61
CA LYS A 301 -12.25 -9.40 -1.35
C LYS A 301 -11.23 -9.98 -2.33
N PHE A 302 -11.16 -9.43 -3.54
CA PHE A 302 -10.24 -9.87 -4.59
C PHE A 302 -9.30 -8.74 -5.03
N ILE A 303 -8.01 -9.07 -5.08
CA ILE A 303 -6.95 -8.25 -5.67
C ILE A 303 -6.14 -9.13 -6.63
N LEU A 304 -5.41 -8.51 -7.55
CA LEU A 304 -4.55 -9.24 -8.48
C LEU A 304 -3.24 -9.64 -7.77
N ARG A 305 -3.33 -10.65 -6.91
CA ARG A 305 -2.16 -11.26 -6.24
C ARG A 305 -1.24 -11.90 -7.28
N ASN A 306 0.06 -11.94 -7.00
CA ASN A 306 1.05 -12.47 -7.95
C ASN A 306 0.78 -13.92 -8.35
N HIS A 307 0.35 -14.79 -7.42
CA HIS A 307 0.00 -16.17 -7.75
C HIS A 307 -1.25 -16.29 -8.60
N VAL A 308 -2.22 -15.38 -8.43
CA VAL A 308 -3.43 -15.32 -9.25
C VAL A 308 -3.08 -14.87 -10.67
N ALA A 309 -2.22 -13.86 -10.81
CA ALA A 309 -1.68 -13.42 -12.10
C ALA A 309 -0.92 -14.56 -12.80
N GLN A 310 -0.02 -15.26 -12.08
CA GLN A 310 0.72 -16.39 -12.63
C GLN A 310 -0.21 -17.53 -13.06
N LYS A 311 -1.27 -17.79 -12.29
CA LYS A 311 -2.28 -18.79 -12.66
C LYS A 311 -3.00 -18.40 -13.94
N ALA A 312 -3.36 -17.13 -14.12
CA ALA A 312 -3.95 -16.64 -15.36
C ALA A 312 -3.00 -16.79 -16.56
N ILE A 313 -1.71 -16.48 -16.39
CA ILE A 313 -0.66 -16.65 -17.42
C ILE A 313 -0.52 -18.12 -17.83
N ASN A 314 -0.46 -19.02 -16.84
CA ASN A 314 -0.35 -20.46 -17.09
C ASN A 314 -1.59 -21.00 -17.82
N ALA A 315 -2.79 -20.57 -17.42
CA ALA A 315 -4.05 -20.94 -18.06
C ALA A 315 -4.10 -20.45 -19.51
N ALA A 316 -3.77 -19.17 -19.76
CA ALA A 316 -3.71 -18.60 -21.10
C ALA A 316 -2.72 -19.34 -22.01
N SER A 317 -1.54 -19.67 -21.49
CA SER A 317 -0.50 -20.44 -22.22
C SER A 317 -0.95 -21.85 -22.58
N ALA A 318 -1.81 -22.46 -21.75
CA ALA A 318 -2.43 -23.75 -22.00
C ALA A 318 -3.70 -23.68 -22.88
N GLY A 319 -4.15 -22.47 -23.26
CA GLY A 319 -5.37 -22.26 -24.03
C GLY A 319 -6.67 -22.29 -23.20
N ASP A 320 -6.58 -22.30 -21.86
CA ASP A 320 -7.74 -22.23 -20.96
C ASP A 320 -8.18 -20.78 -20.74
N LEU A 321 -8.98 -20.27 -21.68
CA LEU A 321 -9.55 -18.92 -21.59
C LEU A 321 -10.69 -18.81 -20.57
N ALA A 322 -11.26 -19.94 -20.11
CA ALA A 322 -12.33 -19.93 -19.13
C ALA A 322 -11.79 -19.49 -17.76
N THR A 323 -10.64 -20.04 -17.33
CA THR A 323 -9.97 -19.60 -16.10
C THR A 323 -9.55 -18.13 -16.16
N VAL A 324 -9.03 -17.66 -17.30
CA VAL A 324 -8.66 -16.24 -17.47
C VAL A 324 -9.90 -15.33 -17.36
N SER A 325 -10.99 -15.70 -18.02
CA SER A 325 -12.25 -14.95 -17.96
C SER A 325 -12.84 -14.91 -16.55
N HIS A 326 -12.73 -16.02 -15.81
CA HIS A 326 -13.15 -16.11 -14.42
C HIS A 326 -12.34 -15.19 -13.50
N ILE A 327 -11.00 -15.20 -13.62
CA ILE A 327 -10.14 -14.29 -12.85
C ILE A 327 -10.46 -12.82 -13.18
N LEU A 328 -10.65 -12.48 -14.47
CA LEU A 328 -11.05 -11.14 -14.87
C LEU A 328 -12.42 -10.74 -14.29
N HIS A 329 -13.37 -11.67 -14.24
CA HIS A 329 -14.67 -11.43 -13.62
C HIS A 329 -14.55 -11.06 -12.14
N LEU A 330 -13.75 -11.82 -11.37
CA LEU A 330 -13.50 -11.52 -9.96
C LEU A 330 -12.82 -10.15 -9.75
N LEU A 331 -11.86 -9.79 -10.60
CA LEU A 331 -11.15 -8.50 -10.52
C LEU A 331 -11.98 -7.30 -10.97
N THR A 332 -13.00 -7.53 -11.80
CA THR A 332 -13.97 -6.48 -12.18
C THR A 332 -15.11 -6.35 -11.17
N HIS A 333 -15.25 -7.30 -10.25
CA HIS A 333 -16.20 -7.30 -9.14
C HIS A 333 -15.50 -7.54 -7.79
N PRO A 334 -14.45 -6.75 -7.46
CA PRO A 334 -13.52 -7.12 -6.40
C PRO A 334 -14.11 -7.04 -5.00
N PHE A 335 -15.27 -6.38 -4.82
CA PHE A 335 -15.94 -6.18 -3.53
C PHE A 335 -17.03 -7.23 -3.25
N ASP A 336 -17.44 -7.98 -4.28
CA ASP A 336 -18.52 -8.94 -4.21
C ASP A 336 -18.12 -10.15 -3.36
N ASP A 337 -19.12 -10.79 -2.76
CA ASP A 337 -18.86 -12.00 -1.99
C ASP A 337 -18.62 -13.20 -2.91
N ALA A 338 -17.44 -13.80 -2.72
CA ALA A 338 -17.04 -15.05 -3.33
C ALA A 338 -17.93 -16.23 -2.90
N ASN A 339 -18.11 -17.20 -3.81
CA ASN A 339 -18.39 -18.57 -3.40
C ASN A 339 -17.18 -19.17 -2.65
N GLU A 340 -17.39 -20.28 -1.95
CA GLU A 340 -16.34 -20.90 -1.11
C GLU A 340 -15.08 -21.33 -1.89
N CYS A 341 -15.26 -21.82 -3.13
CA CYS A 341 -14.13 -22.23 -3.97
C CYS A 341 -13.26 -21.05 -4.39
N ASP A 342 -13.87 -19.92 -4.76
CA ASP A 342 -13.15 -18.71 -5.13
C ASP A 342 -12.46 -18.07 -3.94
N ALA A 343 -13.11 -18.11 -2.77
CA ALA A 343 -12.53 -17.63 -1.53
C ALA A 343 -11.21 -18.36 -1.23
N ALA A 344 -11.18 -19.69 -1.34
CA ALA A 344 -10.02 -20.52 -1.02
C ALA A 344 -8.82 -20.30 -1.96
N ILE A 345 -9.05 -19.88 -3.21
CA ILE A 345 -8.00 -19.85 -4.24
C ILE A 345 -7.57 -18.43 -4.59
N TYR A 346 -8.53 -17.50 -4.73
CA TYR A 346 -8.29 -16.19 -5.33
C TYR A 346 -8.32 -15.03 -4.32
N SER A 347 -8.91 -15.22 -3.13
CA SER A 347 -8.93 -14.15 -2.10
C SER A 347 -7.84 -14.28 -1.05
N GLN A 348 -7.31 -15.48 -0.81
CA GLN A 348 -6.30 -15.73 0.21
C GLN A 348 -4.88 -15.48 -0.30
N PRO A 349 -3.93 -15.14 0.60
CA PRO A 349 -2.52 -15.11 0.26
C PRO A 349 -2.03 -16.46 -0.25
N SER A 350 -0.92 -16.43 -0.99
CA SER A 350 -0.19 -17.63 -1.41
C SER A 350 0.15 -18.54 -0.21
N ASP A 351 0.26 -19.86 -0.47
CA ASP A 351 0.85 -20.77 0.53
C ASP A 351 2.24 -20.23 0.90
N PRO A 352 2.53 -20.03 2.19
CA PRO A 352 3.83 -19.53 2.64
C PRO A 352 5.02 -20.39 2.24
N ASN A 353 4.80 -21.66 1.92
CA ASN A 353 5.82 -22.60 1.46
C ASN A 353 5.93 -22.64 -0.07
N ALA A 354 5.06 -21.93 -0.80
CA ALA A 354 5.17 -21.81 -2.24
C ALA A 354 6.42 -20.97 -2.59
N PRO A 355 7.13 -21.31 -3.67
CA PRO A 355 8.23 -20.49 -4.14
C PRO A 355 7.73 -19.08 -4.50
N PRO A 356 8.52 -18.02 -4.23
CA PRO A 356 8.11 -16.66 -4.52
C PRO A 356 7.82 -16.51 -6.02
N LEU A 357 6.63 -15.98 -6.32
CA LEU A 357 6.19 -15.75 -7.69
C LEU A 357 6.45 -14.31 -8.10
N LEU A 358 7.20 -14.17 -9.19
CA LEU A 358 7.59 -12.90 -9.77
C LEU A 358 6.81 -12.70 -11.06
N VAL A 359 5.93 -11.70 -11.08
CA VAL A 359 5.31 -11.26 -12.32
C VAL A 359 6.27 -10.24 -12.94
N SER A 360 7.06 -10.69 -13.91
CA SER A 360 7.91 -9.80 -14.71
C SER A 360 7.37 -9.69 -16.12
N CYS A 361 7.39 -8.48 -16.67
CA CYS A 361 7.08 -8.23 -18.07
C CYS A 361 8.26 -8.51 -19.02
N SER A 362 9.44 -8.87 -18.49
CA SER A 362 10.60 -9.26 -19.32
C SER A 362 10.60 -10.78 -19.58
N SER A 363 10.45 -11.12 -20.87
CA SER A 363 10.81 -12.43 -21.44
C SER A 363 12.30 -12.54 -21.71
#